data_AF-A0A2G6VRT1-F1
#
_entry.id   AF-A0A2G6VRT1-F1
#
_cell.length_a   1.000
_cell.length_b   1.000
_cell.length_c   1.000
_cell.angle_alpha   90.00
_cell.angle_beta   90.00
_cell.angle_gamma   90.00
#
_symmetry.space_group_name_H-M   'P 1'
#
loop_
_entity.id
_entity.type
_entity.pdbx_description
1 polymer ?
#
loop_
_entity_poly.entity_id
_entity_poly.type
_entity_poly.pdbx_seq_one_letter_code
_entity_poly.pdbx_strand_id
1 'polypeptide(L)'
;MRYPETLIDKLDRVKEIHNSWKSSIPFEDLVKWILQFDSEDYDLAIRIIEHINFLNFGDIKSALSIAYSKLIRKSIEKGTKITHRNTLFAGLGDNGKSGSMISYHFRVINELSEENFNDNEELIETGDIENIVLIDDILSTGFQASKEIIKLTEKVTPFGVKNIFLLTVCGMKDGIIKVEEETKAYTFSAIEYSTKDTAIDLDGKFYQGLSIEERERFKSRIEYYGKVAYPKQPFGFGQIGGLIAFDFNTPNTTLPIIWSDSNSWIPLFKRARRINGINAYYKQFEKPKKGKDAPQPTNIKEISIYVEGKIEEIFFDLLIQEKEFDKKIGFDKVNIIALGGAFMSKKLLTQLSNTDQEQIFIFEDDKHTKSILEKEPYNDLKVILMSPNIMSFFKIKEILKNEKNDKEFVEMTQGKEVTDLLYFELEMLFVKRNSPSRRQNILQEFITKYFNEDNYNDFIAEIISKIKNTNK
;
A
#
# COMPACT_ATOMS: atom_id res chain seq x y z
N MET A 1 -16.51 3.35 34.78
CA MET A 1 -17.62 3.62 33.84
C MET A 1 -18.77 2.70 34.24
N ARG A 2 -20.02 3.19 34.32
CA ARG A 2 -21.20 2.34 34.61
C ARG A 2 -21.82 1.94 33.27
N TYR A 3 -21.94 0.65 33.00
CA TYR A 3 -22.54 0.15 31.76
C TYR A 3 -24.08 0.16 31.85
N PRO A 4 -24.80 0.18 30.71
CA PRO A 4 -26.26 0.02 30.70
C PRO A 4 -26.69 -1.32 31.31
N GLU A 5 -27.82 -1.36 32.02
CA GLU A 5 -28.34 -2.58 32.65
C GLU A 5 -28.51 -3.73 31.65
N THR A 6 -28.96 -3.43 30.43
CA THR A 6 -29.13 -4.41 29.34
C THR A 6 -27.84 -5.10 28.89
N LEU A 7 -26.67 -4.53 29.23
CA LEU A 7 -25.36 -5.12 28.96
C LEU A 7 -24.75 -5.75 30.22
N ILE A 8 -24.99 -5.20 31.41
CA ILE A 8 -24.42 -5.67 32.69
C ILE A 8 -24.65 -7.18 32.87
N ASP A 9 -25.87 -7.64 32.66
CA ASP A 9 -26.26 -9.06 32.84
C ASP A 9 -25.59 -10.00 31.83
N LYS A 10 -24.98 -9.45 30.78
CA LYS A 10 -24.33 -10.21 29.70
C LYS A 10 -22.81 -10.13 29.76
N LEU A 11 -22.24 -9.29 30.62
CA LEU A 11 -20.79 -9.03 30.66
C LEU A 11 -19.96 -10.29 30.93
N ASP A 12 -20.43 -11.21 31.76
CA ASP A 12 -19.67 -12.43 32.08
C ASP A 12 -19.58 -13.36 30.87
N ARG A 13 -20.68 -13.52 30.12
CA ARG A 13 -20.68 -14.22 28.82
C ARG A 13 -19.73 -13.55 27.82
N VAL A 14 -19.74 -12.21 27.74
CA VAL A 14 -18.83 -11.46 26.86
C VAL A 14 -17.37 -11.66 27.26
N LYS A 15 -17.05 -11.72 28.56
CA LYS A 15 -15.69 -12.02 29.05
C LYS A 15 -15.25 -13.44 28.69
N GLU A 16 -16.13 -14.43 28.79
CA GLU A 16 -15.81 -15.81 28.42
C GLU A 16 -15.46 -15.92 26.93
N ILE A 17 -16.27 -15.29 26.07
CA ILE A 17 -16.01 -15.22 24.62
C ILE A 17 -14.67 -14.53 24.36
N HIS A 18 -14.43 -13.39 25.00
CA HIS A 18 -13.19 -12.63 24.85
C HIS A 18 -11.96 -13.44 25.25
N ASN A 19 -12.01 -14.15 26.39
CA ASN A 19 -10.92 -15.00 26.86
C ASN A 19 -10.67 -16.21 25.96
N SER A 20 -11.69 -16.68 25.22
CA SER A 20 -11.53 -17.75 24.24
C SER A 20 -10.71 -17.31 23.03
N TRP A 21 -10.80 -16.04 22.67
CA TRP A 21 -9.94 -15.43 21.66
C TRP A 21 -8.61 -15.11 22.32
N LYS A 22 -7.57 -15.88 22.01
CA LYS A 22 -6.17 -15.54 22.39
C LYS A 22 -5.67 -14.32 21.61
N SER A 23 -6.42 -13.23 21.62
CA SER A 23 -6.21 -11.99 20.86
C SER A 23 -5.54 -10.93 21.74
N SER A 24 -4.97 -9.92 21.08
CA SER A 24 -4.38 -8.74 21.75
C SER A 24 -5.39 -7.64 22.08
N ILE A 25 -6.67 -7.80 21.74
CA ILE A 25 -7.70 -6.78 21.96
C ILE A 25 -8.01 -6.65 23.45
N PRO A 26 -7.95 -5.45 24.04
CA PRO A 26 -8.43 -5.22 25.40
C PRO A 26 -9.94 -5.47 25.54
N PHE A 27 -10.36 -6.04 26.66
CA PHE A 27 -11.78 -6.31 26.92
C PHE A 27 -12.63 -5.03 26.83
N GLU A 28 -12.07 -3.90 27.25
CA GLU A 28 -12.72 -2.59 27.17
C GLU A 28 -13.06 -2.18 25.73
N ASP A 29 -12.21 -2.52 24.77
CA ASP A 29 -12.42 -2.19 23.37
C ASP A 29 -13.50 -3.07 22.74
N LEU A 30 -13.60 -4.34 23.15
CA LEU A 30 -14.75 -5.18 22.83
C LEU A 30 -16.06 -4.61 23.38
N VAL A 31 -16.06 -4.15 24.63
CA VAL A 31 -17.24 -3.52 25.23
C VAL A 31 -17.60 -2.22 24.50
N LYS A 32 -16.62 -1.37 24.16
CA LYS A 32 -16.85 -0.18 23.33
C LYS A 32 -17.46 -0.54 21.98
N TRP A 33 -17.00 -1.63 21.37
CA TRP A 33 -17.54 -2.09 20.09
C TRP A 33 -19.02 -2.47 20.20
N ILE A 34 -19.41 -3.21 21.25
CA ILE A 34 -20.82 -3.58 21.51
C ILE A 34 -21.69 -2.33 21.74
N LEU A 35 -21.18 -1.34 22.47
CA LEU A 35 -21.90 -0.10 22.79
C LEU A 35 -22.19 0.79 21.57
N GLN A 36 -21.67 0.48 20.38
CA GLN A 36 -22.02 1.16 19.13
C GLN A 36 -23.36 0.70 18.54
N PHE A 37 -23.87 -0.45 18.98
CA PHE A 37 -25.17 -0.96 18.58
C PHE A 37 -26.26 -0.27 19.41
N ASP A 38 -27.46 -0.16 18.84
CA ASP A 38 -28.65 0.20 19.59
C ASP A 38 -28.86 -0.80 20.73
N SER A 39 -29.40 -0.36 21.87
CA SER A 39 -29.50 -1.20 23.07
C SER A 39 -30.34 -2.47 22.89
N GLU A 40 -31.28 -2.46 21.94
CA GLU A 40 -32.09 -3.62 21.54
C GLU A 40 -31.32 -4.65 20.69
N ASP A 41 -30.13 -4.29 20.18
CA ASP A 41 -29.30 -5.12 19.32
C ASP A 41 -28.02 -5.62 20.01
N TYR A 42 -27.87 -5.43 21.32
CA TYR A 42 -26.73 -6.00 22.05
C TYR A 42 -26.66 -7.54 21.94
N ASP A 43 -27.80 -8.24 21.86
CA ASP A 43 -27.80 -9.69 21.60
C ASP A 43 -27.28 -10.05 20.21
N LEU A 44 -27.53 -9.21 19.22
CA LEU A 44 -26.96 -9.38 17.89
C LEU A 44 -25.43 -9.19 17.94
N ALA A 45 -24.96 -8.13 18.60
CA ALA A 45 -23.52 -7.88 18.75
C ALA A 45 -22.81 -9.04 19.46
N ILE A 46 -23.41 -9.55 20.55
CA ILE A 46 -22.90 -10.71 21.29
C ILE A 46 -22.91 -11.96 20.41
N ARG A 47 -23.98 -12.21 19.66
CA ARG A 47 -24.04 -13.36 18.76
C ARG A 47 -23.00 -13.29 17.64
N ILE A 48 -22.68 -12.09 17.14
CA ILE A 48 -21.59 -11.88 16.18
C ILE A 48 -20.27 -12.33 16.77
N ILE A 49 -19.89 -11.84 17.95
CA ILE A 49 -18.63 -12.21 18.59
C ILE A 49 -18.57 -13.71 18.94
N GLU A 50 -19.68 -14.34 19.31
CA GLU A 50 -19.69 -15.79 19.53
C GLU A 50 -19.35 -16.61 18.29
N HIS A 51 -19.69 -16.10 17.11
CA HIS A 51 -19.53 -16.82 15.86
C HIS A 51 -18.32 -16.33 15.05
N ILE A 52 -17.58 -15.31 15.52
CA ILE A 52 -16.31 -14.94 14.92
C ILE A 52 -15.29 -16.03 15.20
N ASN A 53 -14.75 -16.60 14.14
CA ASN A 53 -13.55 -17.43 14.21
C ASN A 53 -12.31 -16.54 14.13
N PHE A 54 -11.75 -16.21 15.30
CA PHE A 54 -10.48 -15.49 15.41
C PHE A 54 -9.31 -16.47 15.40
N LEU A 55 -8.40 -16.33 14.44
CA LEU A 55 -7.23 -17.18 14.26
C LEU A 55 -5.95 -16.41 14.62
N ASN A 56 -5.27 -16.87 15.66
CA ASN A 56 -3.97 -16.32 16.04
C ASN A 56 -2.83 -16.93 15.20
N PHE A 57 -1.62 -16.39 15.33
CA PHE A 57 -0.44 -16.89 14.61
C PHE A 57 -0.13 -18.38 14.88
N GLY A 58 -0.44 -18.89 16.06
CA GLY A 58 -0.33 -20.32 16.36
C GLY A 58 -1.28 -21.16 15.51
N ASP A 59 -2.54 -20.77 15.43
CA ASP A 59 -3.56 -21.45 14.64
C ASP A 59 -3.22 -21.44 13.14
N ILE A 60 -2.74 -20.29 12.65
CA ILE A 60 -2.26 -20.13 11.26
C ILE A 60 -1.10 -21.09 10.96
N LYS A 61 -0.13 -21.21 11.88
CA LYS A 61 1.01 -22.13 11.72
C LYS A 61 0.55 -23.58 11.60
N SER A 62 -0.33 -24.01 12.50
CA SER A 62 -0.92 -25.35 12.47
C SER A 62 -1.73 -25.58 11.19
N ALA A 63 -2.52 -24.60 10.77
CA ALA A 63 -3.31 -24.66 9.54
C ALA A 63 -2.43 -24.83 8.28
N LEU A 64 -1.35 -24.04 8.15
CA LEU A 64 -0.43 -24.14 7.02
C LEU A 64 0.26 -25.51 6.94
N SER A 65 0.65 -26.08 8.08
CA SER A 65 1.22 -27.43 8.14
C SER A 65 0.21 -28.51 7.70
N ILE A 66 -1.07 -28.35 8.10
CA ILE A 66 -2.17 -29.23 7.65
C ILE A 66 -2.38 -29.10 6.14
N ALA A 67 -2.44 -27.87 5.62
CA ALA A 67 -2.62 -27.63 4.19
C ALA A 67 -1.49 -28.23 3.36
N TYR A 68 -0.23 -28.06 3.81
CA TYR A 68 0.93 -28.68 3.16
C TYR A 68 0.85 -30.21 3.17
N SER A 69 0.47 -30.80 4.31
CA SER A 69 0.29 -32.25 4.43
C SER A 69 -0.78 -32.80 3.47
N LYS A 70 -1.89 -32.07 3.27
CA LYS A 70 -2.93 -32.42 2.29
C LYS A 70 -2.37 -32.37 0.86
N LEU A 71 -1.63 -31.31 0.54
CA LEU A 71 -0.99 -31.14 -0.76
C LEU A 71 -0.01 -32.27 -1.09
N ILE A 72 0.89 -32.62 -0.17
CA ILE A 72 1.87 -33.69 -0.39
C ILE A 72 1.18 -35.02 -0.69
N ARG A 73 0.15 -35.38 0.09
CA ARG A 73 -0.64 -36.60 -0.16
C ARG A 73 -1.27 -36.58 -1.56
N LYS A 74 -1.87 -35.45 -1.94
CA LYS A 74 -2.53 -35.33 -3.24
C LYS A 74 -1.56 -35.36 -4.42
N SER A 75 -0.39 -34.76 -4.25
CA SER A 75 0.69 -34.76 -5.25
C SER A 75 1.18 -36.18 -5.54
N ILE A 76 1.25 -37.04 -4.51
CA ILE A 76 1.64 -38.45 -4.66
C ILE A 76 0.55 -39.24 -5.40
N GLU A 77 -0.72 -39.07 -5.01
CA GLU A 77 -1.86 -39.74 -5.67
C GLU A 77 -1.94 -39.42 -7.18
N LYS A 78 -1.56 -38.21 -7.57
CA LYS A 78 -1.60 -37.74 -8.96
C LYS A 78 -0.33 -38.05 -9.75
N GLY A 79 0.68 -38.69 -9.13
CA GLY A 79 1.97 -38.97 -9.78
C GLY A 79 2.82 -37.72 -10.02
N THR A 80 2.49 -36.60 -9.37
CA THR A 80 3.14 -35.29 -9.52
C THR A 80 3.90 -34.93 -8.25
N LYS A 81 4.88 -35.77 -7.88
CA LYS A 81 5.60 -35.65 -6.61
C LYS A 81 6.26 -34.28 -6.47
N ILE A 82 5.86 -33.55 -5.42
CA ILE A 82 6.48 -32.30 -5.02
C ILE A 82 7.83 -32.59 -4.36
N THR A 83 8.88 -31.94 -4.84
CA THR A 83 10.24 -32.00 -4.29
C THR A 83 10.87 -30.61 -4.31
N HIS A 84 11.95 -30.43 -3.53
CA HIS A 84 12.73 -29.18 -3.53
C HIS A 84 13.38 -28.84 -4.88
N ARG A 85 13.46 -29.78 -5.83
CA ARG A 85 14.11 -29.54 -7.14
C ARG A 85 13.15 -29.12 -8.24
N ASN A 86 11.88 -29.50 -8.13
CA ASN A 86 10.89 -29.31 -9.19
C ASN A 86 9.71 -28.43 -8.76
N THR A 87 9.84 -27.72 -7.63
CA THR A 87 8.74 -26.94 -7.04
C THR A 87 9.21 -25.55 -6.60
N LEU A 88 8.44 -24.53 -7.01
CA LEU A 88 8.55 -23.17 -6.49
C LEU A 88 7.33 -22.83 -5.64
N PHE A 89 7.56 -22.02 -4.61
CA PHE A 89 6.54 -21.48 -3.71
C PHE A 89 6.50 -19.96 -3.84
N ALA A 90 5.30 -19.39 -3.90
CA ALA A 90 5.12 -17.95 -3.97
C ALA A 90 3.90 -17.51 -3.16
N GLY A 91 3.96 -16.31 -2.59
CA GLY A 91 2.78 -15.68 -2.00
C GLY A 91 1.82 -15.23 -3.09
N LEU A 92 0.51 -15.35 -2.88
CA LEU A 92 -0.48 -14.83 -3.81
C LEU A 92 -0.58 -13.30 -3.67
N GLY A 93 -0.47 -12.58 -4.79
CA GLY A 93 -0.49 -11.12 -4.87
C GLY A 93 0.85 -10.39 -4.61
N ASP A 94 0.89 -9.08 -4.88
CA ASP A 94 2.13 -8.29 -4.81
C ASP A 94 2.87 -8.34 -3.45
N ASN A 95 4.19 -8.18 -3.50
CA ASN A 95 5.07 -7.96 -2.36
C ASN A 95 4.50 -6.88 -1.40
N GLY A 96 4.48 -7.20 -0.09
CA GLY A 96 3.88 -6.36 0.95
C GLY A 96 2.38 -6.58 1.20
N LYS A 97 1.76 -7.61 0.59
CA LYS A 97 0.45 -8.15 1.02
C LYS A 97 0.61 -9.28 2.05
N SER A 98 -0.49 -9.65 2.73
CA SER A 98 -0.50 -10.74 3.70
C SER A 98 0.01 -12.06 3.12
N GLY A 99 -0.27 -12.37 1.85
CA GLY A 99 0.26 -13.57 1.16
C GLY A 99 1.80 -13.71 1.23
N SER A 100 2.56 -12.62 1.16
CA SER A 100 4.03 -12.66 1.30
C SER A 100 4.49 -13.02 2.71
N MET A 101 3.80 -12.52 3.74
CA MET A 101 4.09 -12.86 5.14
C MET A 101 3.67 -14.31 5.46
N ILE A 102 2.52 -14.75 4.95
CA ILE A 102 2.09 -16.16 5.07
C ILE A 102 3.09 -17.09 4.37
N SER A 103 3.57 -16.72 3.19
CA SER A 103 4.60 -17.47 2.46
C SER A 103 5.91 -17.59 3.25
N TYR A 104 6.38 -16.48 3.85
CA TYR A 104 7.55 -16.51 4.75
C TYR A 104 7.35 -17.48 5.92
N HIS A 105 6.21 -17.40 6.61
CA HIS A 105 5.92 -18.30 7.73
C HIS A 105 5.83 -19.75 7.25
N PHE A 106 5.16 -20.00 6.14
CA PHE A 106 5.05 -21.32 5.53
C PHE A 106 6.42 -21.94 5.24
N ARG A 107 7.37 -21.16 4.71
CA ARG A 107 8.76 -21.61 4.49
C ARG A 107 9.42 -22.08 5.78
N VAL A 108 9.36 -21.25 6.83
CA VAL A 108 10.01 -21.52 8.11
C VAL A 108 9.38 -22.73 8.81
N ILE A 109 8.05 -22.86 8.79
CA ILE A 109 7.33 -23.97 9.44
C ILE A 109 7.65 -25.32 8.78
N ASN A 110 7.78 -25.34 7.46
CA ASN A 110 7.99 -26.56 6.68
C ASN A 110 9.46 -26.80 6.32
N GLU A 111 10.39 -26.02 6.91
CA GLU A 111 11.84 -26.14 6.72
C GLU A 111 12.27 -26.15 5.24
N LEU A 112 11.64 -25.29 4.43
CA LEU A 112 11.90 -25.22 2.99
C LEU A 112 13.04 -24.24 2.67
N SER A 113 13.83 -24.55 1.64
CA SER A 113 14.92 -23.68 1.18
C SER A 113 14.39 -22.34 0.71
N GLU A 114 15.11 -21.25 1.00
CA GLU A 114 14.80 -19.91 0.49
C GLU A 114 14.89 -19.85 -1.04
N GLU A 115 15.72 -20.68 -1.67
CA GLU A 115 15.84 -20.78 -3.13
C GLU A 115 14.53 -21.23 -3.78
N ASN A 116 13.67 -21.95 -3.06
CA ASN A 116 12.35 -22.35 -3.53
C ASN A 116 11.30 -21.23 -3.41
N PHE A 117 11.64 -20.09 -2.81
CA PHE A 117 10.74 -18.95 -2.55
C PHE A 117 11.30 -17.71 -3.25
N ASN A 118 11.09 -17.61 -4.57
CA ASN A 118 11.53 -16.44 -5.32
C ASN A 118 10.70 -16.22 -6.59
N ASP A 119 10.50 -14.95 -6.97
CA ASP A 119 9.91 -14.54 -8.26
C ASP A 119 10.91 -14.66 -9.43
N ASN A 120 11.90 -15.56 -9.32
CA ASN A 120 12.97 -15.69 -10.31
C ASN A 120 12.41 -16.33 -11.58
N GLU A 121 12.01 -15.49 -12.52
CA GLU A 121 11.67 -15.88 -13.90
C GLU A 121 12.78 -16.76 -14.50
N GLU A 122 14.04 -16.45 -14.21
CA GLU A 122 15.22 -17.22 -14.65
C GLU A 122 15.17 -18.70 -14.25
N LEU A 123 14.70 -19.02 -13.04
CA LEU A 123 14.58 -20.40 -12.56
C LEU A 123 13.48 -21.15 -13.29
N ILE A 124 12.37 -20.48 -13.59
CA ILE A 124 11.27 -21.07 -14.36
C ILE A 124 11.73 -21.31 -15.80
N GLU A 125 12.47 -20.38 -16.39
CA GLU A 125 12.99 -20.45 -17.76
C GLU A 125 13.97 -21.60 -17.99
N THR A 126 14.64 -22.12 -16.95
CA THR A 126 15.49 -23.32 -17.06
C THR A 126 14.73 -24.59 -17.47
N GLY A 127 13.41 -24.64 -17.23
CA GLY A 127 12.56 -25.80 -17.52
C GLY A 127 12.58 -26.91 -16.46
N ASP A 128 13.33 -26.73 -15.37
CA ASP A 128 13.44 -27.74 -14.29
C ASP A 128 12.24 -27.72 -13.32
N ILE A 129 11.41 -26.67 -13.38
CA ILE A 129 10.26 -26.47 -12.48
C ILE A 129 9.00 -27.06 -13.08
N GLU A 130 8.43 -28.07 -12.42
CA GLU A 130 7.19 -28.72 -12.84
C GLU A 130 5.96 -28.23 -12.07
N ASN A 131 6.18 -27.70 -10.86
CA ASN A 131 5.13 -27.37 -9.90
C ASN A 131 5.29 -25.96 -9.35
N ILE A 132 4.19 -25.22 -9.25
CA ILE A 132 4.14 -23.95 -8.52
C ILE A 132 3.09 -24.06 -7.42
N VAL A 133 3.45 -23.66 -6.21
CA VAL A 133 2.57 -23.64 -5.04
C VAL A 133 2.37 -22.19 -4.58
N LEU A 134 1.17 -21.67 -4.81
CA LEU A 134 0.74 -20.35 -4.37
C LEU A 134 0.21 -20.43 -2.95
N ILE A 135 0.53 -19.46 -2.11
CA ILE A 135 0.18 -19.44 -0.70
C ILE A 135 -0.56 -18.13 -0.38
N ASP A 136 -1.72 -18.22 0.26
CA ASP A 136 -2.49 -17.05 0.71
C ASP A 136 -3.12 -17.26 2.10
N ASP A 137 -3.60 -16.18 2.72
CA ASP A 137 -4.32 -16.27 4.00
C ASP A 137 -5.74 -16.84 3.81
N ILE A 138 -6.52 -16.30 2.88
CA ILE A 138 -7.91 -16.68 2.68
C ILE A 138 -8.33 -16.75 1.22
N LEU A 139 -8.93 -17.87 0.83
CA LEU A 139 -9.68 -17.97 -0.42
C LEU A 139 -11.17 -17.70 -0.17
N SER A 140 -11.64 -16.48 -0.46
CA SER A 140 -13.06 -16.15 -0.31
C SER A 140 -13.86 -16.37 -1.59
N THR A 141 -14.04 -15.37 -2.45
CA THR A 141 -14.90 -15.48 -3.64
C THR A 141 -14.24 -16.16 -4.84
N GLY A 142 -12.97 -16.55 -4.73
CA GLY A 142 -12.16 -17.06 -5.86
C GLY A 142 -11.70 -16.00 -6.87
N PHE A 143 -12.37 -14.85 -6.97
CA PHE A 143 -12.18 -13.91 -8.09
C PHE A 143 -10.73 -13.43 -8.31
N GLN A 144 -10.04 -13.00 -7.25
CA GLN A 144 -8.66 -12.52 -7.38
C GLN A 144 -7.70 -13.68 -7.69
N ALA A 145 -7.87 -14.81 -7.00
CA ALA A 145 -7.06 -16.00 -7.18
C ALA A 145 -7.17 -16.55 -8.61
N SER A 146 -8.38 -16.73 -9.15
CA SER A 146 -8.58 -17.17 -10.54
C SER A 146 -7.83 -16.28 -11.52
N LYS A 147 -7.95 -14.95 -11.38
CA LYS A 147 -7.29 -13.99 -12.28
C LYS A 147 -5.77 -14.05 -12.22
N GLU A 148 -5.20 -14.20 -11.03
CA GLU A 148 -3.75 -14.30 -10.85
C GLU A 148 -3.22 -15.65 -11.36
N ILE A 149 -3.92 -16.75 -11.08
CA ILE A 149 -3.57 -18.09 -11.55
C ILE A 149 -3.63 -18.19 -13.07
N ILE A 150 -4.66 -17.64 -13.73
CA ILE A 150 -4.78 -17.67 -15.20
C ILE A 150 -3.57 -16.98 -15.83
N LYS A 151 -3.25 -15.76 -15.37
CA LYS A 151 -2.08 -15.00 -15.86
C LYS A 151 -0.77 -15.74 -15.62
N LEU A 152 -0.62 -16.35 -14.45
CA LEU A 152 0.56 -17.14 -14.13
C LEU A 152 0.66 -18.34 -15.09
N THR A 153 -0.44 -19.07 -15.28
CA THR A 153 -0.52 -20.25 -16.17
C THR A 153 -0.08 -19.90 -17.58
N GLU A 154 -0.57 -18.80 -18.15
CA GLU A 154 -0.16 -18.32 -19.49
C GLU A 154 1.35 -18.07 -19.58
N LYS A 155 1.93 -17.52 -18.52
CA LYS A 155 3.36 -17.21 -18.45
C LYS A 155 4.24 -18.44 -18.26
N VAL A 156 3.84 -19.40 -17.44
CA VAL A 156 4.71 -20.49 -16.98
C VAL A 156 4.55 -21.80 -17.74
N THR A 157 3.40 -22.03 -18.38
CA THR A 157 3.16 -23.25 -19.17
C THR A 157 4.18 -23.44 -20.31
N PRO A 158 4.61 -22.40 -21.05
CA PRO A 158 5.64 -22.53 -22.09
C PRO A 158 6.99 -23.06 -21.58
N PHE A 159 7.26 -22.87 -20.29
CA PHE A 159 8.51 -23.30 -19.65
C PHE A 159 8.40 -24.67 -18.96
N GLY A 160 7.34 -25.43 -19.23
CA GLY A 160 7.23 -26.82 -18.76
C GLY A 160 6.59 -27.01 -17.38
N VAL A 161 6.06 -25.95 -16.77
CA VAL A 161 5.26 -26.05 -15.54
C VAL A 161 3.97 -26.81 -15.84
N LYS A 162 3.72 -27.88 -15.09
CA LYS A 162 2.59 -28.81 -15.30
C LYS A 162 1.46 -28.57 -14.30
N ASN A 163 1.81 -28.22 -13.06
CA ASN A 163 0.84 -28.12 -11.97
C ASN A 163 0.95 -26.78 -11.25
N ILE A 164 -0.20 -26.19 -10.97
CA ILE A 164 -0.33 -25.05 -10.08
C ILE A 164 -1.20 -25.48 -8.90
N PHE A 165 -0.74 -25.18 -7.70
CA PHE A 165 -1.41 -25.47 -6.45
C PHE A 165 -1.70 -24.16 -5.73
N LEU A 166 -2.83 -24.07 -5.03
CA LEU A 166 -3.16 -22.96 -4.16
C LEU A 166 -3.36 -23.48 -2.73
N LEU A 167 -2.55 -23.00 -1.80
CA LEU A 167 -2.66 -23.27 -0.37
C LEU A 167 -3.21 -22.05 0.34
N THR A 168 -4.25 -22.25 1.15
CA THR A 168 -4.76 -21.19 2.03
C THR A 168 -4.99 -21.68 3.45
N VAL A 169 -4.95 -20.75 4.41
CA VAL A 169 -5.34 -21.03 5.80
C VAL A 169 -6.84 -21.32 5.86
N CYS A 170 -7.64 -20.44 5.27
CA CYS A 170 -9.09 -20.55 5.22
C CYS A 170 -9.61 -20.49 3.79
N GLY A 171 -10.62 -21.29 3.45
CA GLY A 171 -11.26 -21.23 2.15
C GLY A 171 -12.78 -21.38 2.22
N MET A 172 -13.50 -20.56 1.46
CA MET A 172 -14.92 -20.76 1.20
C MET A 172 -15.08 -21.83 0.12
N LYS A 173 -15.91 -22.84 0.36
CA LYS A 173 -16.12 -23.96 -0.58
C LYS A 173 -16.51 -23.49 -1.99
N ASP A 174 -17.41 -22.52 -2.09
CA ASP A 174 -17.83 -21.96 -3.39
C ASP A 174 -16.67 -21.26 -4.10
N GLY A 175 -15.77 -20.61 -3.35
CA GLY A 175 -14.56 -19.99 -3.89
C GLY A 175 -13.51 -21.00 -4.35
N ILE A 176 -13.35 -22.10 -3.60
CA ILE A 176 -12.50 -23.23 -3.96
C ILE A 176 -12.98 -23.83 -5.27
N ILE A 177 -14.26 -24.21 -5.34
CA ILE A 177 -14.88 -24.79 -6.54
C ILE A 177 -14.68 -23.86 -7.74
N LYS A 178 -14.95 -22.56 -7.56
CA LYS A 178 -14.78 -21.58 -8.64
C LYS A 178 -13.35 -21.52 -9.16
N VAL A 179 -12.34 -21.48 -8.28
CA VAL A 179 -10.94 -21.46 -8.74
C VAL A 179 -10.59 -22.75 -9.47
N GLU A 180 -11.01 -23.91 -8.97
CA GLU A 180 -10.73 -25.20 -9.60
C GLU A 180 -11.47 -25.39 -10.94
N GLU A 181 -12.65 -24.78 -11.12
CA GLU A 181 -13.41 -24.83 -12.37
C GLU A 181 -12.91 -23.79 -13.41
N GLU A 182 -12.58 -22.57 -12.97
CA GLU A 182 -12.10 -21.49 -13.84
C GLU A 182 -10.63 -21.64 -14.22
N THR A 183 -9.88 -22.47 -13.48
CA THR A 183 -8.45 -22.67 -13.67
C THR A 183 -8.10 -24.16 -13.70
N LYS A 184 -6.82 -24.50 -13.87
CA LYS A 184 -6.33 -25.88 -13.72
C LYS A 184 -5.64 -26.10 -12.37
N ALA A 185 -5.75 -25.15 -11.45
CA ALA A 185 -5.07 -25.23 -10.17
C ALA A 185 -5.83 -26.15 -9.20
N TYR A 186 -5.09 -26.86 -8.36
CA TYR A 186 -5.66 -27.60 -7.24
C TYR A 186 -5.59 -26.76 -5.97
N THR A 187 -6.70 -26.63 -5.26
CA THR A 187 -6.79 -25.76 -4.10
C THR A 187 -6.92 -26.57 -2.82
N PHE A 188 -6.14 -26.20 -1.80
CA PHE A 188 -6.18 -26.82 -0.48
C PHE A 188 -6.29 -25.74 0.58
N SER A 189 -7.39 -25.79 1.32
CA SER A 189 -7.57 -24.96 2.50
C SER A 189 -7.40 -25.81 3.74
N ALA A 190 -6.71 -25.29 4.75
CA ALA A 190 -6.61 -25.99 6.03
C ALA A 190 -7.99 -26.12 6.67
N ILE A 191 -8.69 -24.99 6.73
CA ILE A 191 -10.05 -24.84 7.27
C ILE A 191 -10.98 -24.42 6.13
N GLU A 192 -12.07 -25.15 5.96
CA GLU A 192 -13.05 -24.89 4.91
C GLU A 192 -14.38 -24.44 5.51
N TYR A 193 -14.94 -23.37 4.95
CA TYR A 193 -16.22 -22.80 5.35
C TYR A 193 -17.22 -22.91 4.21
N SER A 194 -18.47 -23.15 4.59
CA SER A 194 -19.60 -23.08 3.68
C SER A 194 -20.41 -21.81 3.92
N THR A 195 -21.36 -21.53 3.04
CA THR A 195 -22.32 -20.43 3.21
C THR A 195 -23.07 -20.52 4.54
N LYS A 196 -23.28 -21.73 5.09
CA LYS A 196 -23.91 -21.96 6.40
C LYS A 196 -23.08 -21.50 7.60
N ASP A 197 -21.79 -21.25 7.41
CA ASP A 197 -20.89 -20.74 8.45
C ASP A 197 -20.81 -19.20 8.43
N THR A 198 -21.61 -18.55 7.57
CA THR A 198 -21.64 -17.09 7.40
C THR A 198 -22.91 -16.46 7.96
N ALA A 199 -22.93 -15.13 8.05
CA ALA A 199 -24.09 -14.37 8.53
C ALA A 199 -25.19 -14.15 7.46
N ILE A 200 -24.99 -14.55 6.20
CA ILE A 200 -26.01 -14.32 5.14
C ILE A 200 -27.05 -15.44 5.05
N ASP A 201 -26.68 -16.65 5.46
CA ASP A 201 -27.51 -17.83 5.40
C ASP A 201 -28.37 -17.94 6.66
N LEU A 202 -29.68 -17.73 6.51
CA LEU A 202 -30.64 -17.77 7.62
C LEU A 202 -30.82 -19.18 8.22
N ASP A 203 -30.36 -20.22 7.53
CA ASP A 203 -30.33 -21.60 8.03
C ASP A 203 -28.94 -22.00 8.56
N GLY A 204 -28.01 -21.05 8.57
CA GLY A 204 -26.67 -21.21 9.10
C GLY A 204 -26.62 -21.30 10.62
N LYS A 205 -25.45 -21.72 11.14
CA LYS A 205 -25.21 -21.84 12.60
C LYS A 205 -25.43 -20.52 13.34
N PHE A 206 -25.12 -19.41 12.67
CA PHE A 206 -25.33 -18.06 13.20
C PHE A 206 -26.78 -17.81 13.64
N TYR A 207 -27.77 -18.47 13.05
CA TYR A 207 -29.20 -18.25 13.35
C TYR A 207 -29.82 -19.39 14.15
N GLN A 208 -29.01 -20.36 14.59
CA GLN A 208 -29.49 -21.50 15.36
C GLN A 208 -30.10 -21.05 16.70
N GLY A 209 -31.29 -21.59 16.99
CA GLY A 209 -32.06 -21.26 18.20
C GLY A 209 -32.94 -20.02 18.09
N LEU A 210 -32.91 -19.31 16.95
CA LEU A 210 -33.77 -18.14 16.71
C LEU A 210 -35.04 -18.53 15.94
N SER A 211 -36.16 -17.89 16.28
CA SER A 211 -37.40 -17.91 15.51
C SER A 211 -37.22 -17.26 14.14
N ILE A 212 -38.07 -17.59 13.17
CA ILE A 212 -37.97 -17.05 11.80
C ILE A 212 -37.98 -15.51 11.80
N GLU A 213 -38.81 -14.90 12.64
CA GLU A 213 -38.91 -13.44 12.78
C GLU A 213 -37.60 -12.83 13.31
N GLU A 214 -36.99 -13.45 14.31
CA GLU A 214 -35.70 -13.01 14.85
C GLU A 214 -34.58 -13.15 13.82
N ARG A 215 -34.60 -14.20 12.99
CA ARG A 215 -33.60 -14.40 11.93
C ARG A 215 -33.63 -13.27 10.91
N GLU A 216 -34.82 -12.94 10.42
CA GLU A 216 -35.02 -11.82 9.49
C GLU A 216 -34.65 -10.49 10.13
N ARG A 217 -35.08 -10.26 11.39
CA ARG A 217 -34.68 -9.08 12.16
C ARG A 217 -33.15 -8.98 12.23
N PHE A 218 -32.47 -10.02 12.67
CA PHE A 218 -31.01 -10.00 12.86
C PHE A 218 -30.30 -9.73 11.54
N LYS A 219 -30.68 -10.39 10.44
CA LYS A 219 -30.10 -10.12 9.12
C LYS A 219 -30.32 -8.68 8.67
N SER A 220 -31.53 -8.13 8.85
CA SER A 220 -31.83 -6.74 8.50
C SER A 220 -31.00 -5.74 9.32
N ARG A 221 -30.78 -6.04 10.61
CA ARG A 221 -29.95 -5.21 11.50
C ARG A 221 -28.46 -5.33 11.17
N ILE A 222 -27.96 -6.53 10.84
CA ILE A 222 -26.60 -6.69 10.30
C ILE A 222 -26.41 -5.85 9.04
N GLU A 223 -27.38 -5.86 8.12
CA GLU A 223 -27.31 -5.03 6.92
C GLU A 223 -27.31 -3.54 7.26
N TYR A 224 -28.16 -3.12 8.21
CA TYR A 224 -28.21 -1.73 8.68
C TYR A 224 -26.86 -1.26 9.22
N TYR A 225 -26.29 -1.95 10.22
CA TYR A 225 -24.98 -1.58 10.77
C TYR A 225 -23.86 -1.76 9.74
N GLY A 226 -23.96 -2.76 8.88
CA GLY A 226 -23.07 -2.95 7.74
C GLY A 226 -23.08 -1.75 6.80
N LYS A 227 -24.25 -1.15 6.54
CA LYS A 227 -24.38 0.10 5.75
C LYS A 227 -23.80 1.29 6.49
N VAL A 228 -23.95 1.37 7.82
CA VAL A 228 -23.32 2.42 8.65
C VAL A 228 -21.79 2.30 8.56
N ALA A 229 -21.24 1.12 8.82
CA ALA A 229 -19.80 0.88 8.86
C ALA A 229 -19.15 0.90 7.46
N TYR A 230 -19.85 0.45 6.41
CA TYR A 230 -19.35 0.41 5.05
C TYR A 230 -20.48 0.30 3.98
N PRO A 231 -21.07 1.42 3.53
CA PRO A 231 -22.28 1.45 2.70
C PRO A 231 -22.24 0.62 1.41
N LYS A 232 -21.06 0.50 0.79
CA LYS A 232 -20.90 -0.13 -0.52
C LYS A 232 -21.09 -1.65 -0.48
N GLN A 233 -20.74 -2.28 0.63
CA GLN A 233 -20.70 -3.73 0.79
C GLN A 233 -21.06 -4.09 2.23
N PRO A 234 -22.34 -4.00 2.62
CA PRO A 234 -22.75 -4.13 4.02
C PRO A 234 -22.52 -5.53 4.60
N PHE A 235 -22.36 -6.55 3.75
CA PHE A 235 -21.98 -7.91 4.15
C PHE A 235 -20.52 -8.24 3.78
N GLY A 236 -19.71 -7.26 3.42
CA GLY A 236 -18.35 -7.46 2.96
C GLY A 236 -18.26 -7.81 1.47
N PHE A 237 -17.03 -7.95 0.97
CA PHE A 237 -16.76 -8.18 -0.44
C PHE A 237 -17.40 -9.50 -0.93
N GLY A 238 -18.08 -9.43 -2.08
CA GLY A 238 -18.84 -10.56 -2.62
C GLY A 238 -20.11 -10.90 -1.85
N GLN A 239 -20.51 -10.06 -0.87
CA GLN A 239 -21.66 -10.30 0.00
C GLN A 239 -21.55 -11.64 0.75
N ILE A 240 -20.34 -12.05 1.12
CA ILE A 240 -20.08 -13.34 1.79
C ILE A 240 -20.60 -13.33 3.23
N GLY A 241 -20.57 -12.20 3.93
CA GLY A 241 -20.94 -12.10 5.34
C GLY A 241 -20.07 -12.97 6.24
N GLY A 242 -18.77 -13.03 5.95
CA GLY A 242 -17.81 -13.84 6.69
C GLY A 242 -17.72 -13.43 8.15
N LEU A 243 -17.37 -14.39 9.00
CA LEU A 243 -17.14 -14.22 10.43
C LEU A 243 -15.74 -14.72 10.78
N ILE A 244 -14.74 -14.26 10.04
CA ILE A 244 -13.34 -14.70 10.19
C ILE A 244 -12.45 -13.48 10.42
N ALA A 245 -11.52 -13.57 11.36
CA ALA A 245 -10.50 -12.56 11.60
C ALA A 245 -9.15 -13.22 11.92
N PHE A 246 -8.06 -12.64 11.44
CA PHE A 246 -6.71 -13.04 11.81
C PHE A 246 -6.09 -11.98 12.73
N ASP A 247 -5.13 -12.40 13.55
CA ASP A 247 -4.40 -11.50 14.46
C ASP A 247 -3.64 -10.38 13.73
N PHE A 248 -3.18 -10.64 12.49
CA PHE A 248 -2.46 -9.66 11.69
C PHE A 248 -3.36 -8.83 10.76
N ASN A 249 -4.56 -9.30 10.41
CA ASN A 249 -5.47 -8.63 9.49
C ASN A 249 -6.87 -9.28 9.47
N THR A 250 -7.90 -8.53 9.07
CA THR A 250 -9.26 -9.07 8.91
C THR A 250 -9.67 -9.07 7.44
N PRO A 251 -10.08 -10.21 6.85
CA PRO A 251 -10.58 -10.30 5.47
C PRO A 251 -11.68 -9.27 5.16
N ASN A 252 -11.68 -8.68 3.97
CA ASN A 252 -12.72 -7.73 3.56
C ASN A 252 -14.04 -8.43 3.20
N THR A 253 -14.06 -9.75 3.14
CA THR A 253 -15.25 -10.60 3.01
C THR A 253 -15.95 -10.82 4.36
N THR A 254 -15.29 -10.52 5.47
CA THR A 254 -15.88 -10.49 6.81
C THR A 254 -16.84 -9.30 6.93
N LEU A 255 -17.83 -9.39 7.82
CA LEU A 255 -18.77 -8.30 8.08
C LEU A 255 -18.02 -6.97 8.35
N PRO A 256 -18.35 -5.86 7.65
CA PRO A 256 -17.63 -4.60 7.80
C PRO A 256 -17.67 -4.00 9.19
N ILE A 257 -18.74 -4.27 9.95
CA ILE A 257 -18.85 -3.88 11.36
C ILE A 257 -17.73 -4.47 12.22
N ILE A 258 -17.06 -5.54 11.78
CA ILE A 258 -15.93 -6.13 12.51
C ILE A 258 -14.63 -5.35 12.22
N TRP A 259 -14.43 -4.83 11.01
CA TRP A 259 -13.10 -4.37 10.56
C TRP A 259 -12.99 -2.96 9.99
N SER A 260 -14.10 -2.36 9.59
CA SER A 260 -14.13 -1.03 8.96
C SER A 260 -14.00 0.06 10.02
N ASP A 261 -13.14 1.03 9.76
CA ASP A 261 -13.07 2.31 10.46
C ASP A 261 -13.71 3.46 9.66
N SER A 262 -14.57 3.13 8.69
CA SER A 262 -15.25 4.13 7.87
C SER A 262 -16.44 4.72 8.63
N ASN A 263 -16.82 5.96 8.31
CA ASN A 263 -17.93 6.67 8.95
C ASN A 263 -17.83 6.70 10.50
N SER A 264 -16.60 6.77 11.02
CA SER A 264 -16.31 6.78 12.46
C SER A 264 -16.76 5.54 13.23
N TRP A 265 -17.10 4.44 12.54
CA TRP A 265 -17.29 3.15 13.19
C TRP A 265 -15.97 2.69 13.81
N ILE A 266 -16.01 2.25 15.05
CA ILE A 266 -14.85 1.70 15.76
C ILE A 266 -14.78 0.22 15.42
N PRO A 267 -13.76 -0.27 14.70
CA PRO A 267 -13.64 -1.68 14.36
C PRO A 267 -13.24 -2.50 15.59
N LEU A 268 -13.69 -3.76 15.63
CA LEU A 268 -13.20 -4.73 16.61
C LEU A 268 -11.81 -5.21 16.18
N PHE A 269 -11.71 -5.84 15.00
CA PHE A 269 -10.45 -6.26 14.41
C PHE A 269 -10.15 -5.41 13.18
N LYS A 270 -9.35 -4.36 13.35
CA LYS A 270 -9.10 -3.39 12.26
C LYS A 270 -8.40 -4.06 11.07
N ARG A 271 -8.96 -3.90 9.87
CA ARG A 271 -8.27 -4.32 8.64
C ARG A 271 -7.08 -3.39 8.38
N ALA A 272 -5.90 -3.96 8.20
CA ALA A 272 -4.74 -3.26 7.70
C ALA A 272 -5.03 -2.78 6.27
N ARG A 273 -5.27 -1.48 6.10
CA ARG A 273 -5.34 -0.87 4.77
C ARG A 273 -3.92 -0.73 4.25
N ARG A 274 -3.73 -0.87 2.93
CA ARG A 274 -2.49 -0.40 2.31
C ARG A 274 -2.33 1.06 2.71
N ILE A 275 -1.24 1.38 3.41
CA ILE A 275 -0.75 2.75 3.42
C ILE A 275 -0.32 2.96 1.97
N ASN A 276 -1.12 3.75 1.27
CA ASN A 276 -0.90 4.06 -0.12
C ASN A 276 0.48 4.69 -0.26
N GLY A 277 1.46 3.88 -0.66
CA GLY A 277 2.68 4.39 -1.24
C GLY A 277 2.35 5.07 -2.57
N ILE A 278 3.34 5.81 -3.07
CA ILE A 278 3.31 6.68 -4.25
C ILE A 278 2.51 6.10 -5.46
N ASN A 279 2.48 4.77 -5.65
CA ASN A 279 1.72 4.07 -6.70
C ASN A 279 0.19 4.23 -6.67
N ALA A 280 -0.42 4.45 -5.51
CA ALA A 280 -1.86 4.71 -5.45
C ALA A 280 -2.21 6.16 -5.81
N TYR A 281 -1.25 7.08 -5.67
CA TYR A 281 -1.33 8.42 -6.26
C TYR A 281 -1.30 8.31 -7.78
N TYR A 282 -0.38 7.51 -8.35
CA TYR A 282 -0.29 7.31 -9.81
C TYR A 282 -1.52 6.65 -10.45
N LYS A 283 -2.16 5.66 -9.79
CA LYS A 283 -3.42 5.04 -10.29
C LYS A 283 -4.63 5.98 -10.34
N GLN A 284 -4.58 7.14 -9.68
CA GLN A 284 -5.62 8.17 -9.82
C GLN A 284 -5.47 8.95 -11.14
N PHE A 285 -4.26 9.04 -11.69
CA PHE A 285 -3.98 9.66 -12.99
C PHE A 285 -4.32 8.74 -14.18
N GLU A 286 -4.36 7.41 -13.97
CA GLU A 286 -4.66 6.42 -15.03
C GLU A 286 -6.15 6.16 -15.28
N LYS A 287 -7.06 6.67 -14.44
CA LYS A 287 -8.50 6.55 -14.73
C LYS A 287 -8.92 7.69 -15.65
N PRO A 288 -9.36 7.43 -16.91
CA PRO A 288 -10.10 8.44 -17.64
C PRO A 288 -11.34 8.81 -16.81
N LYS A 289 -11.51 10.09 -16.50
CA LYS A 289 -12.66 10.60 -15.74
C LYS A 289 -13.95 10.18 -16.45
N LYS A 290 -14.60 9.11 -15.98
CA LYS A 290 -15.99 8.83 -16.33
C LYS A 290 -16.85 9.94 -15.72
N GLY A 291 -17.55 10.65 -16.59
CA GLY A 291 -18.24 11.90 -16.31
C GLY A 291 -19.09 11.87 -15.05
N LYS A 292 -18.86 12.87 -14.21
CA LYS A 292 -19.91 13.56 -13.46
C LYS A 292 -19.59 15.04 -13.51
N ASP A 293 -20.55 15.76 -14.08
CA ASP A 293 -20.78 17.20 -14.12
C ASP A 293 -19.56 18.09 -14.41
N ALA A 294 -19.55 18.60 -15.64
CA ALA A 294 -18.59 19.59 -16.12
C ALA A 294 -18.55 20.81 -15.19
N PRO A 295 -17.41 21.11 -14.56
CA PRO A 295 -17.13 22.45 -14.09
C PRO A 295 -16.74 23.29 -15.31
N GLN A 296 -17.30 24.48 -15.40
CA GLN A 296 -17.06 25.46 -16.46
C GLN A 296 -15.54 25.70 -16.69
N PRO A 297 -15.12 25.98 -17.92
CA PRO A 297 -13.71 26.16 -18.25
C PRO A 297 -13.20 27.46 -17.60
N THR A 298 -12.47 27.33 -16.51
CA THR A 298 -11.47 28.32 -16.14
C THR A 298 -10.18 27.89 -16.82
N ASN A 299 -9.65 28.77 -17.67
CA ASN A 299 -8.48 28.50 -18.50
C ASN A 299 -7.20 28.61 -17.62
N ILE A 300 -7.09 27.75 -16.60
CA ILE A 300 -5.99 27.74 -15.63
C ILE A 300 -4.76 27.15 -16.33
N LYS A 301 -3.67 27.91 -16.42
CA LYS A 301 -2.38 27.41 -16.89
C LYS A 301 -1.70 26.64 -15.77
N GLU A 302 -1.65 25.31 -15.89
CA GLU A 302 -0.94 24.43 -14.95
C GLU A 302 0.37 23.89 -15.55
N ILE A 303 1.41 23.77 -14.73
CA ILE A 303 2.68 23.10 -15.08
C ILE A 303 3.09 22.11 -13.99
N SER A 304 3.69 21.00 -14.41
CA SER A 304 4.30 20.01 -13.50
C SER A 304 5.83 20.09 -13.55
N ILE A 305 6.46 20.28 -12.39
CA ILE A 305 7.92 20.36 -12.26
C ILE A 305 8.40 19.10 -11.53
N TYR A 306 9.24 18.31 -12.21
CA TYR A 306 9.82 17.11 -11.64
C TYR A 306 11.23 17.39 -11.13
N VAL A 307 11.50 17.01 -9.88
CA VAL A 307 12.78 17.21 -9.20
C VAL A 307 13.35 15.88 -8.69
N GLU A 308 14.65 15.82 -8.40
CA GLU A 308 15.31 14.57 -7.99
C GLU A 308 14.81 14.03 -6.65
N GLY A 309 14.68 14.89 -5.64
CA GLY A 309 14.47 14.48 -4.26
C GLY A 309 13.47 15.34 -3.51
N LYS A 310 13.20 14.90 -2.27
CA LYS A 310 12.27 15.60 -1.37
C LYS A 310 12.80 16.93 -0.86
N ILE A 311 14.11 17.16 -0.93
CA ILE A 311 14.72 18.42 -0.49
C ILE A 311 14.36 19.53 -1.48
N GLU A 312 14.49 19.24 -2.77
CA GLU A 312 14.16 20.15 -3.86
C GLU A 312 12.65 20.42 -3.88
N GLU A 313 11.82 19.38 -3.65
CA GLU A 313 10.36 19.56 -3.55
C GLU A 313 9.98 20.56 -2.45
N ILE A 314 10.53 20.40 -1.24
CA ILE A 314 10.31 21.33 -0.12
C ILE A 314 10.83 22.73 -0.47
N PHE A 315 12.00 22.83 -1.10
CA PHE A 315 12.59 24.11 -1.48
C PHE A 315 11.71 24.89 -2.47
N PHE A 316 11.25 24.25 -3.54
CA PHE A 316 10.39 24.92 -4.53
C PHE A 316 8.99 25.22 -3.99
N ASP A 317 8.44 24.38 -3.13
CA ASP A 317 7.19 24.69 -2.42
C ASP A 317 7.33 25.97 -1.56
N LEU A 318 8.46 26.14 -0.88
CA LEU A 318 8.76 27.36 -0.14
C LEU A 318 8.94 28.56 -1.08
N LEU A 319 9.52 28.40 -2.26
CA LEU A 319 9.60 29.48 -3.25
C LEU A 319 8.24 29.89 -3.81
N ILE A 320 7.31 28.95 -3.99
CA ILE A 320 5.92 29.27 -4.36
C ILE A 320 5.28 30.13 -3.25
N GLN A 321 5.45 29.72 -1.99
CA GLN A 321 4.86 30.40 -0.84
C GLN A 321 5.46 31.79 -0.56
N GLU A 322 6.79 31.89 -0.59
CA GLU A 322 7.52 33.07 -0.10
C GLU A 322 7.98 34.01 -1.23
N LYS A 323 8.07 33.52 -2.48
CA LYS A 323 8.64 34.25 -3.63
C LYS A 323 7.74 34.31 -4.86
N GLU A 324 6.50 33.82 -4.75
CA GLU A 324 5.51 33.80 -5.85
C GLU A 324 6.07 33.13 -7.13
N PHE A 325 6.80 32.03 -6.95
CA PHE A 325 7.49 31.33 -8.03
C PHE A 325 6.57 30.98 -9.21
N ASP A 326 5.36 30.52 -8.92
CA ASP A 326 4.29 30.20 -9.88
C ASP A 326 3.95 31.38 -10.80
N LYS A 327 3.72 32.56 -10.22
CA LYS A 327 3.45 33.78 -10.98
C LYS A 327 4.65 34.22 -11.80
N LYS A 328 5.86 34.11 -11.23
CA LYS A 328 7.11 34.50 -11.91
C LYS A 328 7.38 33.66 -13.17
N ILE A 329 7.03 32.37 -13.16
CA ILE A 329 7.15 31.51 -14.35
C ILE A 329 5.93 31.58 -15.28
N GLY A 330 4.87 32.32 -14.90
CA GLY A 330 3.71 32.62 -15.75
C GLY A 330 2.61 31.55 -15.75
N PHE A 331 2.49 30.78 -14.66
CA PHE A 331 1.47 29.75 -14.49
C PHE A 331 0.57 30.07 -13.30
N ASP A 332 -0.70 29.67 -13.40
CA ASP A 332 -1.69 29.84 -12.34
C ASP A 332 -1.56 28.78 -11.25
N LYS A 333 -0.92 27.65 -11.59
CA LYS A 333 -0.65 26.56 -10.66
C LYS A 333 0.59 25.77 -11.07
N VAL A 334 1.45 25.52 -10.09
CA VAL A 334 2.67 24.73 -10.26
C VAL A 334 2.59 23.52 -9.34
N ASN A 335 2.76 22.32 -9.90
CA ASN A 335 2.86 21.09 -9.11
C ASN A 335 4.34 20.65 -9.05
N ILE A 336 4.95 20.67 -7.87
CA ILE A 336 6.32 20.14 -7.67
C ILE A 336 6.25 18.68 -7.28
N ILE A 337 7.04 17.82 -7.93
CA ILE A 337 6.98 16.36 -7.74
C ILE A 337 8.40 15.79 -7.65
N ALA A 338 8.79 15.26 -6.49
CA ALA A 338 10.03 14.50 -6.34
C ALA A 338 9.94 13.10 -6.97
N LEU A 339 10.90 12.77 -7.84
CA LEU A 339 11.02 11.46 -8.48
C LEU A 339 11.73 10.42 -7.61
N GLY A 340 12.59 10.86 -6.68
CA GLY A 340 13.51 9.98 -5.95
C GLY A 340 14.40 9.19 -6.91
N GLY A 341 14.96 8.06 -6.46
CA GLY A 341 15.77 7.17 -7.32
C GLY A 341 15.06 6.66 -8.59
N ALA A 342 13.77 6.92 -8.76
CA ALA A 342 13.02 6.62 -9.97
C ALA A 342 13.34 7.57 -11.14
N PHE A 343 14.06 8.69 -10.94
CA PHE A 343 14.61 9.49 -12.05
C PHE A 343 15.53 8.66 -12.95
N MET A 344 16.11 7.56 -12.43
CA MET A 344 16.90 6.58 -13.18
C MET A 344 16.07 5.67 -14.10
N SER A 345 14.73 5.66 -13.95
CA SER A 345 13.85 4.75 -14.66
C SER A 345 13.49 5.27 -16.05
N LYS A 346 14.08 4.62 -17.07
CA LYS A 346 13.77 4.86 -18.48
C LYS A 346 12.28 4.85 -18.76
N LYS A 347 11.59 3.84 -18.25
CA LYS A 347 10.16 3.64 -18.44
C LYS A 347 9.32 4.78 -17.85
N LEU A 348 9.69 5.29 -16.66
CA LEU A 348 8.95 6.37 -16.00
C LEU A 348 9.07 7.68 -16.79
N LEU A 349 10.29 8.06 -17.13
CA LEU A 349 10.53 9.31 -17.85
C LEU A 349 9.90 9.31 -19.25
N THR A 350 9.92 8.18 -19.97
CA THR A 350 9.19 8.04 -21.26
C THR A 350 7.67 8.17 -21.08
N GLN A 351 7.13 7.78 -19.94
CA GLN A 351 5.69 7.91 -19.68
C GLN A 351 5.31 9.34 -19.32
N LEU A 352 6.16 10.04 -18.55
CA LEU A 352 5.96 11.45 -18.21
C LEU A 352 6.06 12.32 -19.46
N SER A 353 7.04 12.05 -20.35
CA SER A 353 7.20 12.78 -21.62
C SER A 353 5.99 12.69 -22.55
N ASN A 354 5.22 11.60 -22.48
CA ASN A 354 4.06 11.34 -23.34
C ASN A 354 2.73 11.91 -22.79
N THR A 355 2.78 12.87 -21.88
CA THR A 355 1.58 13.56 -21.35
C THR A 355 1.34 14.89 -22.07
N ASP A 356 0.08 15.25 -22.33
CA ASP A 356 -0.30 16.54 -22.95
C ASP A 356 -0.16 17.74 -21.99
N GLN A 357 0.45 17.56 -20.81
CA GLN A 357 0.62 18.60 -19.80
C GLN A 357 1.96 19.30 -19.97
N GLU A 358 2.00 20.63 -19.77
CA GLU A 358 3.26 21.35 -19.68
C GLU A 358 4.07 20.84 -18.50
N GLN A 359 5.32 20.50 -18.75
CA GLN A 359 6.20 19.90 -17.75
C GLN A 359 7.66 20.30 -17.93
N ILE A 360 8.40 20.34 -16.84
CA ILE A 360 9.85 20.61 -16.84
C ILE A 360 10.53 19.77 -15.77
N PHE A 361 11.77 19.37 -16.05
CA PHE A 361 12.59 18.56 -15.17
C PHE A 361 13.75 19.42 -14.67
N ILE A 362 13.98 19.43 -13.36
CA ILE A 362 15.04 20.21 -12.72
C ILE A 362 15.91 19.24 -11.92
N PHE A 363 17.17 19.13 -12.33
CA PHE A 363 18.13 18.15 -11.80
C PHE A 363 19.42 18.84 -11.38
N GLU A 364 20.23 18.20 -10.54
CA GLU A 364 21.55 18.69 -10.15
C GLU A 364 22.52 18.60 -11.34
N ASP A 365 23.44 19.58 -11.43
CA ASP A 365 24.40 19.68 -12.52
C ASP A 365 25.63 18.77 -12.31
N ASP A 366 25.41 17.46 -12.20
CA ASP A 366 26.48 16.49 -11.96
C ASP A 366 26.80 15.59 -13.18
N LYS A 367 27.98 14.94 -13.15
CA LYS A 367 28.46 14.10 -14.25
C LYS A 367 27.56 12.88 -14.52
N HIS A 368 26.96 12.32 -13.48
CA HIS A 368 26.08 11.17 -13.58
C HIS A 368 24.75 11.58 -14.20
N THR A 369 24.16 12.70 -13.79
CA THR A 369 22.96 13.28 -14.42
C THR A 369 23.19 13.61 -15.89
N LYS A 370 24.29 14.28 -16.24
CA LYS A 370 24.67 14.54 -17.64
C LYS A 370 24.77 13.26 -18.47
N SER A 371 25.44 12.24 -17.94
CA SER A 371 25.60 10.94 -18.62
C SER A 371 24.28 10.19 -18.83
N ILE A 372 23.28 10.41 -17.97
CA ILE A 372 21.93 9.85 -18.16
C ILE A 372 21.21 10.63 -19.24
N LEU A 373 21.21 11.96 -19.15
CA LEU A 373 20.47 12.83 -20.07
C LEU A 373 20.96 12.73 -21.53
N GLU A 374 22.22 12.37 -21.76
CA GLU A 374 22.79 12.11 -23.09
C GLU A 374 22.29 10.79 -23.75
N LYS A 375 21.58 9.94 -23.01
CA LYS A 375 21.08 8.64 -23.51
C LYS A 375 19.64 8.76 -24.00
N GLU A 376 19.31 8.01 -25.06
CA GLU A 376 17.92 7.85 -25.50
C GLU A 376 17.05 7.15 -24.44
N PRO A 377 15.83 7.65 -24.13
CA PRO A 377 15.07 8.71 -24.81
C PRO A 377 15.08 10.07 -24.07
N TYR A 378 16.11 10.34 -23.27
CA TYR A 378 16.12 11.50 -22.37
C TYR A 378 16.52 12.82 -23.06
N ASN A 379 17.01 12.73 -24.30
CA ASN A 379 17.44 13.88 -25.12
C ASN A 379 16.31 14.88 -25.40
N ASP A 380 15.05 14.42 -25.43
CA ASP A 380 13.89 15.25 -25.77
C ASP A 380 13.20 15.87 -24.53
N LEU A 381 13.71 15.63 -23.32
CA LEU A 381 13.13 16.18 -22.10
C LEU A 381 13.44 17.67 -21.93
N LYS A 382 12.46 18.45 -21.46
CA LYS A 382 12.66 19.83 -21.00
C LYS A 382 13.42 19.82 -19.67
N VAL A 383 14.75 19.81 -19.72
CA VAL A 383 15.61 19.75 -18.52
C VAL A 383 16.31 21.06 -18.24
N ILE A 384 16.41 21.41 -16.95
CA ILE A 384 17.25 22.47 -16.38
C ILE A 384 18.20 21.83 -15.37
N LEU A 385 19.48 22.20 -15.46
CA LEU A 385 20.52 21.70 -14.57
C LEU A 385 20.88 22.79 -13.55
N MET A 386 20.69 22.49 -12.28
CA MET A 386 20.95 23.36 -11.15
C MET A 386 22.38 23.13 -10.66
N SER A 387 23.23 24.14 -10.84
CA SER A 387 24.65 24.06 -10.49
C SER A 387 24.98 24.88 -9.24
N PRO A 388 25.71 24.33 -8.24
CA PRO A 388 25.97 22.90 -8.01
C PRO A 388 24.81 22.15 -7.32
N ASN A 389 23.97 22.83 -6.54
CA ASN A 389 22.76 22.30 -5.88
C ASN A 389 21.86 23.47 -5.40
N ILE A 390 20.82 23.19 -4.61
CA ILE A 390 19.91 24.24 -4.09
C ILE A 390 20.61 25.34 -3.27
N MET A 391 21.81 25.07 -2.73
CA MET A 391 22.53 26.05 -1.93
C MET A 391 23.05 27.23 -2.77
N SER A 392 23.09 27.10 -4.10
CA SER A 392 23.44 28.17 -5.03
C SER A 392 22.46 29.36 -4.97
N PHE A 393 21.22 29.14 -4.50
CA PHE A 393 20.22 30.19 -4.32
C PHE A 393 20.40 31.00 -3.04
N PHE A 394 21.44 30.72 -2.24
CA PHE A 394 21.73 31.48 -1.03
C PHE A 394 23.09 32.19 -1.09
N LYS A 395 23.17 33.33 -0.42
CA LYS A 395 24.39 34.12 -0.22
C LYS A 395 25.28 33.43 0.80
N ILE A 396 26.00 32.40 0.35
CA ILE A 396 26.86 31.56 1.21
C ILE A 396 27.83 32.39 2.06
N LYS A 397 28.44 33.44 1.51
CA LYS A 397 29.37 34.32 2.26
C LYS A 397 28.72 35.02 3.45
N GLU A 398 27.41 35.25 3.44
CA GLU A 398 26.68 35.86 4.55
C GLU A 398 26.30 34.81 5.60
N ILE A 399 25.88 33.61 5.17
CA ILE A 399 25.67 32.45 6.06
C ILE A 399 26.94 32.14 6.85
N LEU A 400 28.09 32.07 6.15
CA LEU A 400 29.42 31.87 6.74
C LEU A 400 29.82 32.92 7.78
N LYS A 401 29.32 34.16 7.65
CA LYS A 401 29.65 35.25 8.60
C LYS A 401 28.79 35.21 9.86
N ASN A 402 27.54 34.77 9.76
CA ASN A 402 26.57 34.81 10.85
C ASN A 402 26.55 33.53 11.70
N GLU A 403 26.90 32.37 11.13
CA GLU A 403 26.91 31.07 11.82
C GLU A 403 28.24 30.76 12.57
N LYS A 404 29.01 31.80 12.94
CA LYS A 404 30.37 31.70 13.52
C LYS A 404 30.48 30.95 14.86
N ASN A 405 29.38 30.60 15.52
CA ASN A 405 29.37 30.01 16.85
C ASN A 405 29.16 28.48 16.86
N ASP A 406 28.93 27.86 15.70
CA ASP A 406 28.85 26.40 15.60
C ASP A 406 30.26 25.81 15.42
N LYS A 407 30.69 24.98 16.37
CA LYS A 407 32.02 24.37 16.40
C LYS A 407 32.31 23.50 15.16
N GLU A 408 31.31 22.75 14.70
CA GLU A 408 31.44 21.86 13.52
C GLU A 408 31.54 22.71 12.24
N PHE A 409 30.83 23.85 12.20
CA PHE A 409 30.86 24.81 11.11
C PHE A 409 32.19 25.56 10.97
N VAL A 410 32.79 26.00 12.09
CA VAL A 410 34.09 26.69 12.08
C VAL A 410 35.22 25.76 11.62
N GLU A 411 35.18 24.48 12.00
CA GLU A 411 36.16 23.47 11.57
C GLU A 411 36.08 23.15 10.07
N MET A 412 34.87 23.14 9.49
CA MET A 412 34.67 22.84 8.06
C MET A 412 34.98 24.02 7.14
N THR A 413 34.70 25.25 7.59
CA THR A 413 34.70 26.43 6.71
C THR A 413 36.00 27.22 6.71
N GLN A 414 36.94 27.00 7.67
CA GLN A 414 38.32 27.54 7.84
C GLN A 414 38.87 28.53 6.78
N GLY A 415 38.14 29.60 6.44
CA GLY A 415 38.51 30.50 5.34
C GLY A 415 38.58 29.88 3.94
N LYS A 416 37.93 28.72 3.69
CA LYS A 416 37.85 28.12 2.35
C LYS A 416 37.18 29.09 1.36
N GLU A 417 37.70 29.19 0.15
CA GLU A 417 36.99 29.89 -0.94
C GLU A 417 35.66 29.19 -1.26
N VAL A 418 34.67 29.96 -1.69
CA VAL A 418 33.38 29.41 -2.13
C VAL A 418 33.62 28.59 -3.39
N THR A 419 33.57 27.27 -3.25
CA THR A 419 33.81 26.26 -4.29
C THR A 419 32.64 25.28 -4.31
N ASP A 420 32.46 24.51 -5.39
CA ASP A 420 31.38 23.52 -5.51
C ASP A 420 31.37 22.53 -4.33
N LEU A 421 32.57 22.12 -3.87
CA LEU A 421 32.74 21.27 -2.70
C LEU A 421 32.10 21.87 -1.43
N LEU A 422 32.22 23.19 -1.26
CA LEU A 422 31.63 23.89 -0.13
C LEU A 422 30.09 23.89 -0.21
N TYR A 423 29.50 24.02 -1.39
CA TYR A 423 28.05 23.94 -1.56
C TYR A 423 27.47 22.58 -1.15
N PHE A 424 28.14 21.48 -1.51
CA PHE A 424 27.74 20.13 -1.10
C PHE A 424 27.93 19.90 0.40
N GLU A 425 29.05 20.34 0.98
CA GLU A 425 29.34 20.25 2.41
C GLU A 425 28.26 20.99 3.25
N LEU A 426 27.85 22.18 2.82
CA LEU A 426 26.82 22.98 3.49
C LEU A 426 25.43 22.38 3.36
N GLU A 427 25.08 21.88 2.17
CA GLU A 427 23.81 21.18 1.96
C GLU A 427 23.71 19.92 2.85
N MET A 428 24.80 19.17 2.96
CA MET A 428 24.88 18.00 3.83
C MET A 428 24.65 18.36 5.30
N LEU A 429 25.34 19.41 5.78
CA LEU A 429 25.33 19.82 7.17
C LEU A 429 23.98 20.42 7.60
N PHE A 430 23.46 21.36 6.83
CA PHE A 430 22.26 22.11 7.21
C PHE A 430 20.97 21.45 6.77
N VAL A 431 21.00 20.74 5.64
CA VAL A 431 19.80 20.17 5.06
C VAL A 431 19.79 18.65 5.27
N LYS A 432 20.68 17.88 4.62
CA LYS A 432 20.55 16.41 4.57
C LYS A 432 20.63 15.68 5.92
N ARG A 433 21.40 16.18 6.91
CA ARG A 433 21.54 15.56 8.25
C ARG A 433 20.38 15.81 9.21
N ASN A 434 19.48 16.75 8.91
CA ASN A 434 18.41 17.16 9.82
C ASN A 434 17.09 16.41 9.56
N SER A 435 16.24 16.32 10.58
CA SER A 435 14.88 15.76 10.43
C SER A 435 14.04 16.61 9.45
N PRO A 436 13.01 16.04 8.78
CA PRO A 436 12.23 16.76 7.77
C PRO A 436 11.65 18.11 8.25
N SER A 437 11.08 18.16 9.46
CA SER A 437 10.53 19.39 10.03
C SER A 437 11.61 20.43 10.32
N ARG A 438 12.80 20.00 10.75
CA ARG A 438 13.93 20.89 11.02
C ARG A 438 14.54 21.43 9.72
N ARG A 439 14.61 20.61 8.67
CA ARG A 439 15.02 21.03 7.31
C ARG A 439 14.16 22.14 6.74
N GLN A 440 12.84 21.97 6.79
CA GLN A 440 11.90 22.96 6.27
C GLN A 440 12.07 24.32 6.98
N ASN A 441 12.20 24.31 8.30
CA ASN A 441 12.43 25.54 9.08
C ASN A 441 13.75 26.23 8.70
N ILE A 442 14.83 25.46 8.52
CA ILE A 442 16.15 26.00 8.11
C ILE A 442 16.06 26.61 6.70
N LEU A 443 15.45 25.91 5.74
CA LEU A 443 15.29 26.42 4.38
C LEU A 443 14.43 27.67 4.33
N GLN A 444 13.33 27.73 5.09
CA GLN A 444 12.49 28.92 5.17
C GLN A 444 13.26 30.11 5.77
N GLU A 445 14.04 29.87 6.82
CA GLU A 445 14.91 30.89 7.41
C GLU A 445 15.95 31.39 6.38
N PHE A 446 16.56 30.49 5.62
CA PHE A 446 17.57 30.84 4.61
C PHE A 446 16.95 31.60 3.44
N ILE A 447 15.76 31.23 2.97
CA ILE A 447 15.00 31.96 1.94
C ILE A 447 14.64 33.37 2.43
N THR A 448 14.38 33.53 3.73
CA THR A 448 14.05 34.83 4.30
C THR A 448 15.29 35.72 4.45
N LYS A 449 16.39 35.16 4.96
CA LYS A 449 17.55 35.96 5.41
C LYS A 449 18.69 36.04 4.40
N TYR A 450 18.91 34.98 3.62
CA TYR A 450 20.14 34.79 2.85
C TYR A 450 19.88 34.51 1.37
N PHE A 451 18.67 34.75 0.86
CA PHE A 451 18.34 34.43 -0.51
C PHE A 451 19.09 35.31 -1.53
N ASN A 452 19.55 34.69 -2.61
CA ASN A 452 20.23 35.35 -3.71
C ASN A 452 19.25 35.57 -4.87
N GLU A 453 18.66 36.77 -4.91
CA GLU A 453 17.67 37.16 -5.94
C GLU A 453 18.25 37.16 -7.35
N ASP A 454 19.55 37.44 -7.54
CA ASP A 454 20.17 37.50 -8.87
C ASP A 454 20.19 36.10 -9.49
N ASN A 455 20.73 35.11 -8.75
CA ASN A 455 20.74 33.70 -9.18
C ASN A 455 19.33 33.15 -9.40
N TYR A 456 18.37 33.57 -8.58
CA TYR A 456 16.98 33.18 -8.73
C TYR A 456 16.35 33.75 -10.00
N ASN A 457 16.59 35.02 -10.31
CA ASN A 457 16.05 35.64 -11.52
C ASN A 457 16.66 35.04 -12.80
N ASP A 458 17.96 34.73 -12.79
CA ASP A 458 18.63 34.02 -13.89
C ASP A 458 18.00 32.64 -14.14
N PHE A 459 17.76 31.90 -13.05
CA PHE A 459 17.10 30.59 -13.10
C PHE A 459 15.65 30.67 -13.62
N ILE A 460 14.88 31.68 -13.20
CA ILE A 460 13.53 31.93 -13.74
C ILE A 460 13.57 32.21 -15.25
N ALA A 461 14.56 32.99 -15.70
CA ALA A 461 14.72 33.30 -17.11
C ALA A 461 15.00 32.03 -17.94
N GLU A 462 15.83 31.13 -17.41
CA GLU A 462 16.11 29.82 -18.00
C GLU A 462 14.86 28.94 -18.11
N ILE A 463 14.06 28.86 -17.03
CA ILE A 463 12.76 28.17 -17.03
C ILE A 463 11.86 28.69 -18.14
N ILE A 464 11.66 30.01 -18.19
CA ILE A 464 10.78 30.63 -19.17
C ILE A 464 11.28 30.37 -20.60
N SER A 465 12.60 30.39 -20.82
CA SER A 465 13.19 30.11 -22.13
C SER A 465 12.96 28.66 -22.57
N LYS A 466 13.13 27.69 -21.66
CA LYS A 466 12.91 26.26 -21.93
C LYS A 466 11.45 25.94 -22.21
N ILE A 467 10.52 26.63 -21.55
CA ILE A 467 9.07 26.49 -21.78
C ILE A 467 8.67 27.08 -23.14
N LYS A 468 9.27 28.20 -23.57
CA LYS A 468 8.91 28.89 -24.82
C LYS A 468 9.45 28.24 -26.11
N ASN A 469 10.57 27.52 -26.04
CA ASN A 469 11.25 26.95 -27.23
C ASN A 469 10.50 25.78 -27.92
N THR A 470 9.29 25.44 -27.50
CA THR A 470 8.48 24.34 -28.05
C THR A 470 7.26 24.76 -28.89
N ASN A 471 7.01 26.06 -29.10
CA ASN A 471 5.92 26.54 -29.98
C ASN A 471 6.35 26.75 -31.45
N LYS A 472 7.33 25.98 -31.96
CA LYS A 472 7.77 26.03 -33.37
C LYS A 472 7.82 24.67 -34.01
#